data_AF-A0A031JAB4-F1
#
_entry.id   AF-A0A031JAB4-F1
#
_cell.length_a   1.000
_cell.length_b   1.000
_cell.length_c   1.000
_cell.angle_alpha   90.00
_cell.angle_beta   90.00
_cell.angle_gamma   90.00
#
_symmetry.space_group_name_H-M   'P 1'
#
loop_
_entity.id
_entity.type
_entity.pdbx_description
1 polymer ?
#
loop_
_entity_poly.entity_id
_entity_poly.type
_entity_poly.pdbx_seq_one_letter_code
_entity_poly.pdbx_strand_id
1 'polypeptide(L)'
;MEWFRQLGRACRNLARITRQNPVWAITALALSPFQLIRHLFGVIILCIITGLVLAGGAQLALWYFDMPRDSNTYQITMMLVAVAIILVTLRALIQPMILRYGGPEGDDTHGSARFATDRETRPLARDDGLLIGRDRKSGKLLRYAGPAHLLTIAPTRTGKGVGTIIPNLLDYPGPVICIDPKGENAASPPAIARNSGRSMSSIRSG
;
A
#
# COMPACT_ATOMS: atom_id res chain seq x y z
N MET A 1 -6.88 -22.81 0.82
CA MET A 1 -6.42 -21.93 -0.29
C MET A 1 -6.15 -20.48 0.13
N GLU A 2 -6.85 -19.90 1.12
CA GLU A 2 -6.57 -18.52 1.59
C GLU A 2 -5.20 -18.36 2.27
N TRP A 3 -4.77 -19.39 3.00
CA TRP A 3 -3.53 -19.38 3.76
C TRP A 3 -2.28 -19.14 2.88
N PHE A 4 -2.16 -19.84 1.75
CA PHE A 4 -1.08 -19.62 0.78
C PHE A 4 -1.11 -18.21 0.18
N ARG A 5 -2.31 -17.64 -0.01
CA ARG A 5 -2.46 -16.26 -0.49
C ARG A 5 -2.06 -15.22 0.56
N GLN A 6 -2.31 -15.48 1.84
CA GLN A 6 -1.86 -14.64 2.95
C GLN A 6 -0.33 -14.70 3.11
N LEU A 7 0.26 -15.90 3.02
CA LEU A 7 1.71 -16.08 3.04
C LEU A 7 2.41 -15.34 1.89
N GLY A 8 1.86 -15.46 0.67
CA GLY A 8 2.37 -14.74 -0.49
C GLY A 8 2.29 -13.22 -0.35
N ARG A 9 1.23 -12.69 0.27
CA ARG A 9 1.10 -11.26 0.58
C ARG A 9 2.14 -10.81 1.62
N ALA A 10 2.32 -11.58 2.69
CA ALA A 10 3.31 -11.32 3.72
C ALA A 10 4.74 -11.22 3.16
N CYS A 11 5.14 -12.15 2.30
CA CYS A 11 6.46 -12.12 1.66
C CYS A 11 6.65 -10.88 0.77
N ARG A 12 5.63 -10.51 -0.02
CA ARG A 12 5.70 -9.31 -0.89
C ARG A 12 5.77 -8.01 -0.09
N ASN A 13 4.98 -7.91 0.98
CA ASN A 13 5.00 -6.76 1.89
C ASN A 13 6.35 -6.62 2.57
N LEU A 14 6.92 -7.72 3.08
CA LEU A 14 8.24 -7.71 3.69
C LEU A 14 9.30 -7.25 2.68
N ALA A 15 9.31 -7.80 1.46
CA ALA A 15 10.26 -7.41 0.42
C ALA A 15 10.16 -5.93 0.03
N ARG A 16 8.95 -5.35 0.06
CA ARG A 16 8.71 -3.93 -0.20
C ARG A 16 9.26 -3.05 0.92
N ILE A 17 8.98 -3.39 2.18
CA ILE A 17 9.45 -2.64 3.36
C ILE A 17 10.98 -2.63 3.42
N THR A 18 11.62 -3.77 3.15
CA THR A 18 13.09 -3.90 3.09
C THR A 18 13.70 -2.98 2.02
N ARG A 19 13.03 -2.82 0.87
CA ARG A 19 13.52 -1.94 -0.22
C ARG A 19 13.34 -0.45 0.08
N GLN A 20 12.30 -0.09 0.84
CA GLN A 20 12.03 1.31 1.16
C GLN A 20 12.89 1.83 2.32
N ASN A 21 13.23 0.96 3.29
CA ASN A 21 13.98 1.34 4.50
C ASN A 21 15.19 0.42 4.74
N PRO A 22 16.34 0.66 4.10
CA PRO A 22 17.53 -0.18 4.23
C PRO A 22 18.10 -0.18 5.65
N VAL A 23 17.99 0.94 6.38
CA VAL A 23 18.44 1.05 7.78
C VAL A 23 17.61 0.18 8.72
N TRP A 24 16.29 0.13 8.51
CA TRP A 24 15.41 -0.79 9.24
C TRP A 24 15.73 -2.25 8.93
N ALA A 25 16.05 -2.58 7.68
CA ALA A 25 16.44 -3.93 7.29
C ALA A 25 17.74 -4.38 7.97
N ILE A 26 18.75 -3.50 8.03
CA ILE A 26 20.04 -3.78 8.68
C ILE A 26 19.87 -3.95 10.19
N THR A 27 19.11 -3.07 10.84
CA THR A 27 18.82 -3.18 12.28
C THR A 27 17.97 -4.40 12.62
N ALA A 28 16.98 -4.72 11.78
CA ALA A 28 16.20 -5.94 11.91
C ALA A 28 17.06 -7.19 11.71
N LEU A 29 18.03 -7.17 10.80
CA LEU A 29 19.00 -8.26 10.60
C LEU A 29 19.92 -8.41 11.82
N ALA A 30 20.42 -7.30 12.37
CA ALA A 30 21.30 -7.29 13.53
C ALA A 30 20.59 -7.76 14.83
N LEU A 31 19.31 -7.38 15.01
CA LEU A 31 18.48 -7.79 16.14
C LEU A 31 17.70 -9.09 15.88
N SER A 32 17.78 -9.63 14.65
CA SER A 32 17.10 -10.86 14.24
C SER A 32 17.40 -12.04 15.15
N PRO A 33 18.66 -12.32 15.60
CA PRO A 33 18.89 -13.46 16.49
C PRO A 33 18.09 -13.34 17.79
N PHE A 34 17.99 -12.13 18.37
CA PHE A 34 17.29 -11.94 19.64
C PHE A 34 15.76 -12.06 19.51
N GLN A 35 15.19 -11.53 18.42
CA GLN A 35 13.75 -11.64 18.16
C GLN A 35 13.35 -13.07 17.77
N LEU A 36 14.21 -13.74 17.00
CA LEU A 36 14.01 -15.13 16.59
C LEU A 36 14.06 -16.04 17.82
N ILE A 37 15.01 -15.86 18.73
CA ILE A 37 15.12 -16.64 19.98
C ILE A 37 13.82 -16.55 20.78
N ARG A 38 13.32 -15.33 21.07
CA ARG A 38 12.06 -15.16 21.82
C ARG A 38 10.88 -15.86 21.16
N HIS A 39 10.82 -15.81 19.83
CA HIS A 39 9.74 -16.45 19.08
C HIS A 39 9.87 -17.98 19.05
N LEU A 40 11.08 -18.50 18.84
CA LEU A 40 11.40 -19.92 18.91
C LEU A 40 11.06 -20.49 20.28
N PHE A 41 11.36 -19.80 21.37
CA PHE A 41 10.96 -20.22 22.72
C PHE A 41 9.44 -20.39 22.85
N GLY A 42 8.65 -19.41 22.38
CA GLY A 42 7.19 -19.52 22.41
C GLY A 42 6.65 -20.67 21.57
N VAL A 43 7.22 -20.90 20.38
CA VAL A 43 6.84 -22.02 19.51
C VAL A 43 7.22 -23.36 20.15
N ILE A 44 8.44 -23.48 20.69
CA ILE A 44 8.90 -24.70 21.37
C ILE A 44 7.97 -25.05 22.54
N ILE A 45 7.62 -24.08 23.38
CA ILE A 45 6.69 -24.29 24.51
C ILE A 45 5.32 -24.76 24.00
N LEU A 46 4.77 -24.10 22.97
CA LEU A 46 3.49 -24.50 22.39
C LEU A 46 3.55 -25.90 21.76
N CYS A 47 4.63 -26.26 21.07
CA CYS A 47 4.86 -27.58 20.50
C CYS A 47 4.92 -28.65 21.59
N ILE A 48 5.62 -28.37 22.70
CA ILE A 48 5.71 -29.28 23.85
C ILE A 48 4.32 -29.48 24.47
N ILE A 49 3.58 -28.41 24.74
CA ILE A 49 2.23 -28.49 25.31
C ILE A 49 1.28 -29.25 24.37
N THR A 50 1.28 -28.89 23.09
CA THR A 50 0.40 -29.54 22.09
C THR A 50 0.74 -31.01 21.93
N GLY A 51 2.04 -31.35 21.85
CA GLY A 51 2.50 -32.73 21.78
C GLY A 51 2.10 -33.53 23.01
N LEU A 52 2.27 -32.95 24.21
CA LEU A 52 1.91 -33.59 25.46
C LEU A 52 0.40 -33.81 25.59
N VAL A 53 -0.41 -32.84 25.18
CA VAL A 53 -1.88 -32.94 25.20
C VAL A 53 -2.39 -33.96 24.18
N LEU A 54 -1.89 -33.93 22.94
CA LEU A 54 -2.36 -34.82 21.88
C LEU A 54 -1.86 -36.25 22.06
N ALA A 55 -0.58 -36.44 22.37
CA ALA A 55 -0.01 -37.77 22.61
C ALA A 55 -0.50 -38.36 23.93
N GLY A 56 -0.57 -37.56 25.00
CA GLY A 56 -1.09 -38.00 26.30
C GLY A 56 -2.59 -38.32 26.24
N GLY A 57 -3.38 -37.49 25.56
CA GLY A 57 -4.80 -37.74 25.32
C GLY A 57 -5.06 -39.00 24.50
N ALA A 58 -4.26 -39.22 23.44
CA ALA A 58 -4.35 -40.44 22.65
C ALA A 58 -3.95 -41.69 23.45
N GLN A 59 -2.91 -41.61 24.27
CA GLN A 59 -2.51 -42.71 25.15
C GLN A 59 -3.58 -43.05 26.20
N LEU A 60 -4.19 -42.03 26.81
CA LEU A 60 -5.30 -42.22 27.76
C LEU A 60 -6.54 -42.83 27.09
N ALA A 61 -6.88 -42.36 25.88
CA ALA A 61 -8.00 -42.92 25.12
C ALA A 61 -7.76 -44.39 24.76
N LEU A 62 -6.56 -44.73 24.27
CA LEU A 62 -6.21 -46.11 23.90
C LEU A 62 -6.17 -47.03 25.13
N TRP A 63 -5.74 -46.51 26.28
CA TRP A 63 -5.81 -47.24 27.56
C TRP A 63 -7.25 -47.45 28.03
N TYR A 64 -8.13 -46.46 27.89
CA TYR A 64 -9.55 -46.58 28.24
C TYR A 64 -10.30 -47.64 27.42
N PHE A 65 -9.91 -47.81 26.14
CA PHE A 65 -10.47 -48.82 25.24
C PHE A 65 -9.74 -50.18 25.31
N ASP A 66 -8.84 -50.36 26.28
CA ASP A 66 -8.05 -51.59 26.51
C ASP A 66 -7.33 -52.11 25.26
N MET A 67 -6.83 -51.18 24.43
CA MET A 67 -6.30 -51.51 23.13
C MET A 67 -4.83 -51.94 23.23
N PRO A 68 -4.46 -53.16 22.80
CA PRO A 68 -3.08 -53.64 22.87
C PRO A 68 -2.12 -52.79 22.03
N ARG A 69 -0.92 -52.51 22.56
CA ARG A 69 0.10 -51.67 21.92
C ARG A 69 0.64 -52.22 20.58
N ASP A 70 0.51 -53.51 20.37
CA ASP A 70 0.92 -54.25 19.16
C ASP A 70 -0.16 -54.26 18.07
N SER A 71 -1.38 -53.79 18.38
CA SER A 71 -2.46 -53.74 17.40
C SER A 71 -2.21 -52.68 16.32
N ASN A 72 -2.52 -53.03 15.06
CA ASN A 72 -2.43 -52.10 13.93
C ASN A 72 -3.22 -50.80 14.17
N THR A 73 -4.31 -50.87 14.93
CA THR A 73 -5.13 -49.72 15.35
C THR A 73 -4.40 -48.75 16.27
N TYR A 74 -3.55 -49.24 17.18
CA TYR A 74 -2.69 -48.41 18.02
C TYR A 74 -1.68 -47.64 17.16
N GLN A 75 -1.05 -48.34 16.20
CA GLN A 75 -0.07 -47.73 15.29
C GLN A 75 -0.71 -46.67 14.38
N ILE A 76 -1.89 -46.93 13.82
CA ILE A 76 -2.63 -45.97 12.99
C ILE A 76 -3.01 -44.73 13.81
N THR A 77 -3.51 -44.92 15.04
CA THR A 77 -3.89 -43.80 15.92
C THR A 77 -2.69 -42.92 16.25
N MET A 78 -1.55 -43.54 16.60
CA MET A 78 -0.31 -42.79 16.88
C MET A 78 0.23 -42.06 15.66
N MET A 79 0.10 -42.64 14.45
CA MET A 79 0.50 -41.99 13.21
C MET A 79 -0.37 -40.76 12.89
N LEU A 80 -1.69 -40.86 13.10
CA LEU A 80 -2.61 -39.73 12.92
C LEU A 80 -2.31 -38.59 13.91
N VAL A 81 -2.01 -38.93 15.16
CA VAL A 81 -1.61 -37.95 16.19
C VAL A 81 -0.30 -37.27 15.81
N ALA A 82 0.69 -38.01 15.31
CA ALA A 82 1.95 -37.44 14.83
C ALA A 82 1.74 -36.46 13.68
N VAL A 83 0.90 -36.82 12.69
CA VAL A 83 0.54 -35.91 11.58
C VAL A 83 -0.17 -34.65 12.10
N ALA A 84 -1.09 -34.79 13.04
CA ALA A 84 -1.78 -33.65 13.64
C ALA A 84 -0.81 -32.70 14.37
N ILE A 85 0.15 -33.25 15.12
CA ILE A 85 1.21 -32.47 15.78
C ILE A 85 2.03 -31.72 14.73
N ILE A 86 2.46 -32.37 13.65
CA ILE A 86 3.25 -31.74 12.58
C ILE A 86 2.46 -30.57 11.95
N LEU A 87 1.17 -30.73 11.69
CA LEU A 87 0.34 -29.67 11.10
C LEU A 87 0.16 -28.48 12.06
N VAL A 88 -0.05 -28.73 13.36
CA VAL A 88 -0.23 -27.66 14.36
C VAL A 88 1.07 -26.90 14.58
N THR A 89 2.21 -27.59 14.65
CA THR A 89 3.52 -26.96 14.83
C THR A 89 3.90 -26.10 13.60
N LEU A 90 3.67 -26.61 12.39
CA LEU A 90 3.86 -25.85 11.15
C LEU A 90 2.99 -24.58 11.12
N ARG A 91 1.71 -24.68 11.53
CA ARG A 91 0.79 -23.55 11.61
C ARG A 91 1.25 -22.52 12.63
N ALA A 92 1.68 -22.95 13.80
CA ALA A 92 2.19 -22.08 14.86
C ALA A 92 3.44 -21.30 14.44
N LEU A 93 4.34 -21.94 13.71
CA LEU A 93 5.57 -21.31 13.21
C LEU A 93 5.29 -20.16 12.23
N ILE A 94 4.26 -20.31 11.40
CA ILE A 94 3.97 -19.38 10.30
C ILE A 94 2.97 -18.27 10.70
N GLN A 95 2.17 -18.52 11.74
CA GLN A 95 1.16 -17.59 12.27
C GLN A 95 1.65 -16.16 12.57
N PRO A 96 2.79 -15.91 13.26
CA PRO A 96 3.24 -14.54 13.52
C PRO A 96 3.60 -13.77 12.24
N MET A 97 4.10 -14.48 11.21
CA MET A 97 4.46 -13.87 9.94
C MET A 97 3.21 -13.41 9.20
N ILE A 98 2.15 -14.22 9.25
CA ILE A 98 0.84 -13.89 8.67
C ILE A 98 0.19 -12.74 9.44
N LEU A 99 0.21 -12.75 10.77
CA LEU A 99 -0.41 -11.68 11.56
C LEU A 99 0.34 -10.35 11.41
N ARG A 100 1.67 -10.39 11.27
CA ARG A 100 2.50 -9.18 11.22
C ARG A 100 2.63 -8.58 9.82
N TYR A 101 2.57 -9.41 8.76
CA TYR A 101 2.81 -8.97 7.39
C TYR A 101 1.70 -9.37 6.39
N GLY A 102 0.78 -10.25 6.78
CA GLY A 102 -0.29 -10.76 5.94
C GLY A 102 -1.55 -9.88 5.87
N GLY A 103 -1.53 -8.71 6.54
CA GLY A 103 -2.56 -7.69 6.39
C GLY A 103 -2.72 -7.20 4.93
N PRO A 104 -3.85 -6.55 4.59
CA PRO A 104 -4.05 -5.91 3.30
C PRO A 104 -2.87 -5.00 2.94
N GLU A 105 -2.47 -4.93 1.66
CA GLU A 105 -1.39 -4.03 1.26
C GLU A 105 -1.81 -2.57 1.53
N GLY A 106 -1.05 -1.85 2.37
CA GLY A 106 -1.16 -0.39 2.51
C GLY A 106 -2.15 0.11 3.56
N ASP A 107 -2.19 -0.52 4.75
CA ASP A 107 -2.80 0.11 5.93
C ASP A 107 -1.81 1.14 6.52
N ASP A 108 -1.49 2.14 5.70
CA ASP A 108 -0.88 3.37 6.18
C ASP A 108 -2.02 4.21 6.75
N THR A 109 -1.83 4.86 7.91
CA THR A 109 -2.83 5.65 8.66
C THR A 109 -3.56 6.73 7.84
N HIS A 110 -3.12 6.99 6.60
CA HIS A 110 -3.67 7.96 5.66
C HIS A 110 -4.19 7.34 4.35
N GLY A 111 -4.36 6.01 4.30
CA GLY A 111 -4.81 5.26 3.12
C GLY A 111 -3.68 4.87 2.17
N SER A 112 -4.02 4.18 1.09
CA SER A 112 -3.08 3.63 0.11
C SER A 112 -2.47 4.67 -0.85
N ALA A 113 -2.32 5.92 -0.41
CA ALA A 113 -1.81 7.01 -1.24
C ALA A 113 -0.34 6.76 -1.61
N ARG A 114 -0.07 6.68 -2.91
CA ARG A 114 1.29 6.53 -3.44
C ARG A 114 1.49 7.45 -4.63
N PHE A 115 2.75 7.77 -4.93
CA PHE A 115 3.07 8.43 -6.19
C PHE A 115 2.64 7.57 -7.38
N ALA A 116 2.14 8.24 -8.41
CA ALA A 116 1.76 7.62 -9.67
C ALA A 116 2.98 7.02 -10.37
N THR A 117 2.77 5.88 -11.04
CA THR A 117 3.76 5.25 -11.90
C THR A 117 3.77 5.90 -13.29
N ASP A 118 4.83 5.68 -14.06
CA ASP A 118 4.97 6.27 -15.40
C ASP A 118 3.86 5.84 -16.36
N ARG A 119 3.27 4.65 -16.14
CA ARG A 119 2.10 4.18 -16.91
C ARG A 119 0.83 4.95 -16.55
N GLU A 120 0.69 5.36 -15.29
CA GLU A 120 -0.46 6.13 -14.78
C GLU A 120 -0.34 7.62 -15.14
N THR A 121 0.88 8.16 -15.27
CA THR A 121 1.10 9.56 -15.71
C THR A 121 1.04 9.73 -17.22
N ARG A 122 1.38 8.69 -18.01
CA ARG A 122 1.33 8.72 -19.47
C ARG A 122 0.01 9.23 -20.08
N PRO A 123 -1.19 8.85 -19.61
CA PRO A 123 -2.44 9.40 -20.15
C PRO A 123 -2.64 10.89 -19.84
N LEU A 124 -1.96 11.43 -18.82
CA LEU A 124 -2.00 12.85 -18.48
C LEU A 124 -1.01 13.67 -19.30
N ALA A 125 0.01 13.04 -19.91
CA ALA A 125 0.99 13.72 -20.76
C ALA A 125 0.49 13.99 -22.19
N ARG A 126 -0.82 14.22 -22.34
CA ARG A 126 -1.48 14.60 -23.60
C ARG A 126 -1.53 16.12 -23.73
N ASP A 127 -1.93 16.61 -24.90
CA ASP A 127 -2.02 18.04 -25.20
C ASP A 127 -3.42 18.63 -24.91
N ASP A 128 -4.37 17.83 -24.42
CA ASP A 128 -5.74 18.25 -24.13
C ASP A 128 -6.02 18.40 -22.62
N GLY A 129 -6.81 19.42 -22.27
CA GLY A 129 -7.26 19.66 -20.90
C GLY A 129 -6.41 20.65 -20.10
N LEU A 130 -6.77 20.80 -18.83
CA LEU A 130 -6.17 21.77 -17.91
C LEU A 130 -4.78 21.31 -17.48
N LEU A 131 -3.79 22.18 -17.61
CA LEU A 131 -2.46 21.99 -17.07
C LEU A 131 -2.51 21.84 -15.55
N ILE A 132 -2.13 20.67 -15.05
CA ILE A 132 -2.07 20.35 -13.62
C ILE A 132 -0.65 20.33 -13.07
N GLY A 133 0.36 20.25 -13.94
CA GLY A 133 1.75 20.30 -13.52
C GLY A 133 2.72 19.73 -14.55
N ARG A 134 3.85 19.24 -14.07
CA ARG A 134 4.91 18.65 -14.89
C ARG A 134 5.38 17.35 -14.26
N ASP A 135 5.55 16.32 -15.08
CA ASP A 135 6.21 15.10 -14.62
C ASP A 135 7.67 15.43 -14.28
N ARG A 136 8.06 15.15 -13.03
CA ARG A 136 9.42 15.39 -12.54
C ARG A 136 10.45 14.52 -13.27
N LYS A 137 10.05 13.34 -13.77
CA LYS A 137 10.96 12.41 -14.44
C LYS A 137 11.14 12.75 -15.92
N SER A 138 10.02 12.85 -16.65
CA SER A 138 10.07 13.05 -18.10
C SER A 138 10.10 14.52 -18.52
N GLY A 139 9.85 15.45 -17.60
CA GLY A 139 9.73 16.89 -17.89
C GLY A 139 8.47 17.25 -18.68
N LYS A 140 7.59 16.29 -18.99
CA LYS A 140 6.39 16.53 -19.80
C LYS A 140 5.33 17.26 -18.99
N LEU A 141 4.59 18.15 -19.64
CA LEU A 141 3.42 18.78 -19.04
C LEU A 141 2.34 17.72 -18.82
N LEU A 142 1.69 17.80 -17.67
CA LEU A 142 0.59 16.92 -17.30
C LEU A 142 -0.69 17.74 -17.36
N ARG A 143 -1.69 17.20 -18.05
CA ARG A 143 -2.99 17.81 -18.28
C ARG A 143 -4.11 16.89 -17.84
N TYR A 144 -5.19 17.50 -17.37
CA TYR A 144 -6.39 16.82 -16.92
C TYR A 144 -7.59 17.25 -17.77
N ALA A 145 -8.16 16.30 -18.50
CA ALA A 145 -9.37 16.46 -19.31
C ALA A 145 -10.57 15.70 -18.73
N GLY A 146 -10.50 15.28 -17.46
CA GLY A 146 -11.58 14.54 -16.83
C GLY A 146 -12.71 15.43 -16.31
N PRO A 147 -13.85 14.84 -15.90
CA PRO A 147 -15.05 15.57 -15.50
C PRO A 147 -14.97 16.22 -14.10
N ALA A 148 -13.91 15.94 -13.32
CA ALA A 148 -13.80 16.44 -11.96
C ALA A 148 -13.29 17.89 -11.89
N HIS A 149 -13.58 18.56 -10.77
CA HIS A 149 -13.05 19.90 -10.50
C HIS A 149 -11.58 19.84 -10.05
N LEU A 150 -10.83 20.89 -10.40
CA LEU A 150 -9.43 21.05 -10.01
C LEU A 150 -9.31 22.08 -8.89
N LEU A 151 -8.63 21.73 -7.80
CA LEU A 151 -8.28 22.63 -6.72
C LEU A 151 -6.75 22.76 -6.63
N THR A 152 -6.23 23.97 -6.82
CA THR A 152 -4.80 24.27 -6.65
C THR A 152 -4.56 24.99 -5.34
N ILE A 153 -3.88 24.33 -4.40
CA ILE A 153 -3.46 24.90 -3.12
C ILE A 153 -1.97 25.18 -3.18
N ALA A 154 -1.59 26.43 -2.92
CA ALA A 154 -0.22 26.90 -2.98
C ALA A 154 -0.03 28.09 -2.04
N PRO A 155 1.04 28.11 -1.21
CA PRO A 155 1.37 29.24 -0.34
C PRO A 155 1.54 30.56 -1.11
N THR A 156 1.54 31.70 -0.42
CA THR A 156 1.78 32.99 -1.08
C THR A 156 3.18 33.02 -1.73
N ARG A 157 3.30 33.68 -2.89
CA ARG A 157 4.55 33.81 -3.66
C ARG A 157 5.19 32.51 -4.17
N THR A 158 4.47 31.39 -4.16
CA THR A 158 4.96 30.10 -4.73
C THR A 158 4.63 29.91 -6.21
N GLY A 159 4.14 30.96 -6.88
CA GLY A 159 3.97 30.94 -8.33
C GLY A 159 2.70 30.27 -8.85
N LYS A 160 1.64 30.06 -8.05
CA LYS A 160 0.35 29.52 -8.54
C LYS A 160 -0.22 30.28 -9.74
N GLY A 161 0.02 31.61 -9.78
CA GLY A 161 -0.30 32.47 -10.92
C GLY A 161 0.42 32.02 -12.19
N VAL A 162 1.75 32.06 -12.17
CA VAL A 162 2.60 31.80 -13.33
C VAL A 162 2.66 30.32 -13.73
N GLY A 163 2.58 29.41 -12.75
CA GLY A 163 2.76 27.97 -12.97
C GLY A 163 1.50 27.20 -13.36
N THR A 164 0.32 27.73 -13.05
CA THR A 164 -0.95 27.01 -13.29
C THR A 164 -2.06 27.92 -13.79
N ILE A 165 -2.31 29.07 -13.15
CA ILE A 165 -3.46 29.93 -13.48
C ILE A 165 -3.29 30.56 -14.87
N ILE A 166 -2.23 31.36 -15.08
CA ILE A 166 -1.99 32.06 -16.35
C ILE A 166 -1.86 31.09 -17.53
N PRO A 167 -1.06 29.99 -17.46
CA PRO A 167 -1.02 29.02 -18.55
C PRO A 167 -2.38 28.44 -18.92
N ASN A 168 -3.21 28.09 -17.92
CA ASN A 168 -4.55 27.57 -18.18
C ASN A 168 -5.48 28.62 -18.78
N LEU A 169 -5.41 29.88 -18.35
CA LEU A 169 -6.21 30.97 -18.93
C LEU A 169 -5.88 31.22 -20.41
N LEU A 170 -4.62 31.01 -20.80
CA LEU A 170 -4.18 31.20 -22.19
C LEU A 170 -4.51 29.99 -23.08
N ASP A 171 -4.36 28.79 -22.52
CA ASP A 171 -4.41 27.55 -23.28
C ASP A 171 -5.82 26.94 -23.36
N TYR A 172 -6.68 27.19 -22.35
CA TYR A 172 -8.03 26.64 -22.35
C TYR A 172 -8.88 27.20 -23.51
N PRO A 173 -9.50 26.32 -24.34
CA PRO A 173 -10.19 26.77 -25.54
C PRO A 173 -11.60 27.34 -25.29
N GLY A 174 -12.18 27.10 -24.11
CA GLY A 174 -13.55 27.49 -23.78
C GLY A 174 -13.68 28.85 -23.09
N PRO A 175 -14.93 29.28 -22.81
CA PRO A 175 -15.19 30.49 -22.03
C PRO A 175 -14.70 30.34 -20.59
N VAL A 176 -14.21 31.43 -20.01
CA VAL A 176 -13.68 31.46 -18.63
C VAL A 176 -14.22 32.67 -17.88
N ILE A 177 -14.77 32.43 -16.69
CA ILE A 177 -15.06 33.46 -15.69
C ILE A 177 -13.90 33.46 -14.70
N CYS A 178 -13.22 34.60 -14.55
CA CYS A 178 -12.09 34.73 -13.64
C CYS A 178 -12.40 35.80 -12.58
N ILE A 179 -12.40 35.38 -11.32
CA ILE A 179 -12.51 36.27 -10.17
C ILE A 179 -11.09 36.64 -9.75
N ASP A 180 -10.69 37.86 -10.06
CA ASP A 180 -9.34 38.38 -9.83
C ASP A 180 -9.41 39.70 -9.04
N PRO A 181 -9.49 39.65 -7.70
CA PRO A 181 -9.65 40.84 -6.87
C PRO A 181 -8.44 41.78 -6.93
N LYS A 182 -7.28 41.30 -7.43
CA LYS A 182 -6.06 42.11 -7.54
C LYS A 182 -5.77 42.60 -8.96
N GLY A 183 -6.44 42.04 -9.96
CA GLY A 183 -6.26 42.39 -11.37
C GLY A 183 -4.94 41.91 -12.00
N GLU A 184 -4.17 41.04 -11.32
CA GLU A 184 -2.86 40.55 -11.79
C GLU A 184 -2.98 39.66 -13.05
N ASN A 185 -4.07 38.89 -13.16
CA ASN A 185 -4.31 38.00 -14.30
C ASN A 185 -4.80 38.79 -15.52
N ALA A 186 -5.65 39.80 -15.31
CA ALA A 186 -6.16 40.66 -16.38
C ALA A 186 -5.08 41.61 -16.94
N ALA A 187 -4.12 42.01 -16.10
CA ALA A 187 -3.02 42.89 -16.47
C ALA A 187 -1.85 42.19 -17.17
N SER A 188 -1.93 40.88 -17.44
CA SER A 188 -0.94 40.11 -18.20
C SER A 188 -1.35 40.04 -19.68
N PRO A 189 -1.03 41.04 -20.53
CA PRO A 189 -1.87 41.38 -21.68
C PRO A 189 -1.56 40.73 -23.05
N PRO A 190 -0.41 40.12 -23.42
CA PRO A 190 -0.15 39.90 -24.85
C PRO A 190 -0.84 38.66 -25.45
N ALA A 191 -1.23 37.67 -24.65
CA ALA A 191 -1.73 36.39 -25.15
C ALA A 191 -3.27 36.23 -25.04
N ILE A 192 -3.93 36.96 -24.15
CA ILE A 192 -5.41 36.97 -24.03
C ILE A 192 -6.04 37.72 -25.21
N ALA A 193 -5.39 38.77 -25.70
CA ALA A 193 -5.92 39.63 -26.78
C ALA A 193 -5.62 39.13 -28.20
N ARG A 194 -4.70 38.17 -28.40
CA ARG A 194 -4.25 37.73 -29.74
C ARG A 194 -5.07 36.58 -30.34
N ASN A 195 -5.95 35.95 -29.58
CA ASN A 195 -6.88 34.92 -30.08
C ASN A 195 -8.31 35.51 -30.12
N SER A 196 -8.50 36.42 -31.08
CA SER A 196 -9.63 37.31 -31.31
C SER A 196 -10.94 36.58 -31.64
N GLY A 197 -11.49 35.90 -30.63
CA GLY A 197 -12.84 35.33 -30.62
C GLY A 197 -13.32 34.84 -29.24
N ARG A 198 -12.52 34.99 -28.17
CA ARG A 198 -12.83 34.43 -26.84
C ARG A 198 -13.35 35.51 -25.88
N SER A 199 -14.44 35.22 -25.17
CA SER A 199 -14.99 36.09 -24.13
C SER A 199 -14.46 35.66 -22.76
N MET A 200 -13.68 36.54 -22.12
CA MET A 200 -13.27 36.42 -20.73
C MET A 200 -13.83 37.61 -19.97
N SER A 201 -14.73 37.35 -19.01
CA SER A 201 -15.26 38.38 -18.11
C SER A 201 -14.48 38.33 -16.79
N SER A 202 -13.88 39.46 -16.42
CA SER A 202 -13.18 39.63 -15.15
C SER A 202 -14.05 40.46 -14.22
N ILE A 203 -14.35 39.90 -13.04
CA ILE A 203 -15.07 40.62 -11.98
C ILE A 203 -14.02 41.18 -11.04
N ARG A 204 -13.94 42.52 -10.97
CA ARG A 204 -13.06 43.25 -10.05
C ARG A 204 -13.90 43.73 -8.87
N SER A 205 -13.43 43.48 -7.65
CA SER A 205 -13.91 44.20 -6.47
C SER A 205 -13.23 45.57 -6.45
N GLY A 206 -14.00 46.65 -6.50
CA GLY A 206 -13.52 48.01 -6.27
C GLY A 206 -12.98 48.20 -4.86
#